data_AF-A0A920EWZ4-F1
#
_entry.id   AF-A0A920EWZ4-F1
#
_cell.length_a   1.000
_cell.length_b   1.000
_cell.length_c   1.000
_cell.angle_alpha   90.00
_cell.angle_beta   90.00
_cell.angle_gamma   90.00
#
_symmetry.space_group_name_H-M   'P 1'
#
loop_
_entity.id
_entity.type
_entity.pdbx_description
1 polymer ?
#
loop_
_entity_poly.entity_id
_entity_poly.type
_entity_poly.pdbx_seq_one_letter_code
_entity_poly.pdbx_strand_id
1 'polypeptide(L)'
;MKSQGVDEQCGGIAYLNRLAQATPGVAHAVQYARIVRDQSILRSLLTASEDIAQMALIPGAKTTGLILDDAEAKIFRISENRNRTANGLLDFDRLLKNVIKNIDELYNNPNPSDVTGKPSGFIDLDPKNCGNA
;
A
#
# COMPACT_ATOMS: atom_id res chain seq x y z
N MET A 1 19.14 17.21 12.85
CA MET A 1 18.85 18.59 12.40
C MET A 1 20.09 19.48 12.38
N LYS A 2 20.90 19.58 13.45
CA LYS A 2 22.18 20.32 13.41
C LYS A 2 23.22 19.79 12.41
N SER A 3 23.30 18.48 12.19
CA SER A 3 24.25 17.89 11.21
C SER A 3 23.85 18.07 9.74
N GLN A 4 22.61 18.51 9.46
CA GLN A 4 22.09 18.73 8.09
C GLN A 4 21.83 20.22 7.80
N GLY A 5 22.11 21.14 8.72
CA GLY A 5 21.96 22.59 8.52
C GLY A 5 20.51 23.13 8.43
N VAL A 6 19.49 22.28 8.61
CA VAL A 6 18.06 22.63 8.44
C VAL A 6 17.37 23.20 9.69
N ASP A 7 18.14 23.55 10.71
CA ASP A 7 17.67 24.06 12.02
C ASP A 7 16.69 25.24 11.87
N GLU A 8 17.12 26.29 11.18
CA GLU A 8 16.37 27.54 11.06
C GLU A 8 15.15 27.39 10.14
N GLN A 9 15.24 26.55 9.10
CA GLN A 9 14.13 26.27 8.19
C GLN A 9 12.99 25.50 8.86
N CYS A 10 13.29 24.72 9.89
CA CYS A 10 12.29 23.98 10.67
C CYS A 10 11.81 24.75 11.92
N GLY A 11 12.18 26.03 12.08
CA GLY A 11 11.72 26.89 13.18
C GLY A 11 12.50 26.72 14.49
N GLY A 12 13.62 25.99 14.48
CA GLY A 12 14.53 25.83 15.61
C GLY A 12 13.94 25.14 16.85
N ILE A 13 14.68 25.20 17.95
CA ILE A 13 14.34 24.54 19.23
C ILE A 13 12.98 25.04 19.79
N ALA A 14 12.64 26.30 19.54
CA ALA A 14 11.37 26.89 19.99
C ALA A 14 10.14 26.29 19.28
N TYR A 15 10.27 25.87 18.01
CA TYR A 15 9.20 25.17 17.30
C TYR A 15 9.04 23.73 17.81
N LEU A 16 10.15 23.04 18.07
CA LEU A 16 10.13 21.69 18.65
C LEU A 16 9.47 21.66 20.04
N ASN A 17 9.74 22.66 20.88
CA ASN A 17 9.13 22.76 22.20
C ASN A 17 7.61 22.98 22.11
N ARG A 18 7.16 23.82 21.17
CA ARG A 18 5.71 23.98 20.87
C ARG A 18 5.07 22.71 20.34
N LEU A 19 5.75 21.96 19.47
CA LEU A 19 5.24 20.68 18.95
C LEU A 19 5.11 19.62 20.04
N ALA A 20 6.08 19.57 20.96
CA ALA A 20 6.04 18.68 22.13
C ALA A 20 4.87 19.01 23.06
N GLN A 21 4.58 20.30 23.25
CA GLN A 21 3.44 20.76 24.05
C GLN A 21 2.09 20.58 23.32
N ALA A 22 2.08 20.65 21.99
CA ALA A 22 0.87 20.55 21.17
C ALA A 22 0.38 19.10 20.92
N THR A 23 1.15 18.09 21.34
CA THR A 23 0.78 16.67 21.15
C THR A 23 0.26 16.10 22.47
N PRO A 24 -1.05 16.12 22.75
CA PRO A 24 -1.62 15.51 23.95
C PRO A 24 -1.56 13.98 23.84
N GLY A 25 -0.42 13.41 24.25
CA GLY A 25 -0.21 11.97 24.34
C GLY A 25 -0.05 11.25 23.00
N VAL A 26 0.90 10.31 22.95
CA VAL A 26 1.21 9.48 21.77
C VAL A 26 0.04 8.53 21.41
N ALA A 27 -0.97 8.42 22.27
CA ALA A 27 -2.13 7.53 22.12
C ALA A 27 -2.92 7.74 20.81
N HIS A 28 -2.96 8.97 20.29
CA HIS A 28 -3.69 9.29 19.04
C HIS A 28 -2.78 9.45 17.82
N ALA A 29 -1.47 9.24 17.95
CA ALA A 29 -0.52 9.44 16.84
C ALA A 29 -0.87 8.62 15.60
N VAL A 30 -1.34 7.38 15.79
CA VAL A 30 -1.79 6.51 14.69
C VAL A 30 -3.02 7.07 13.97
N GLN A 31 -3.97 7.65 14.71
CA GLN A 31 -5.16 8.26 14.10
C GLN A 31 -4.82 9.53 13.32
N TYR A 32 -3.97 10.40 13.86
CA TYR A 32 -3.51 11.58 13.13
C TYR A 32 -2.67 11.20 11.91
N ALA A 33 -1.81 10.20 12.01
CA ALA A 33 -1.06 9.66 10.87
C ALA A 33 -2.01 9.16 9.77
N ARG A 34 -3.14 8.52 10.14
CA ARG A 34 -4.18 8.13 9.19
C ARG A 34 -4.82 9.35 8.51
N ILE A 35 -5.19 10.39 9.26
CA ILE A 35 -5.78 11.61 8.69
C ILE A 35 -4.83 12.28 7.69
N VAL A 36 -3.56 12.45 8.07
CA VAL A 36 -2.53 13.04 7.19
C VAL A 36 -2.35 12.20 5.93
N ARG A 37 -2.37 10.86 6.05
CA ARG A 37 -2.29 9.95 4.92
C ARG A 37 -3.49 10.06 3.99
N ASP A 38 -4.70 10.07 4.53
CA ASP A 38 -5.92 10.18 3.72
C ASP A 38 -5.91 11.51 2.94
N GLN A 39 -5.48 12.60 3.57
CA GLN A 39 -5.27 13.89 2.91
C GLN A 39 -4.17 13.84 1.82
N SER A 40 -3.08 13.13 2.05
CA SER A 40 -2.02 12.93 1.04
C SER A 40 -2.52 12.19 -0.20
N ILE A 41 -3.40 11.21 -0.03
CA ILE A 41 -4.02 10.47 -1.15
C ILE A 41 -4.91 11.40 -1.96
N LEU A 42 -5.74 12.21 -1.31
CA LEU A 42 -6.58 13.19 -1.99
C LEU A 42 -5.76 14.19 -2.81
N ARG A 43 -4.64 14.69 -2.25
CA ARG A 43 -3.72 15.57 -2.99
C ARG A 43 -3.11 14.88 -4.20
N SER A 44 -2.70 13.62 -4.06
CA SER A 44 -2.13 12.84 -5.16
C SER A 44 -3.16 12.63 -6.29
N LEU A 45 -4.42 12.41 -5.93
CA LEU A 45 -5.53 12.28 -6.89
C LEU A 45 -5.80 13.58 -7.63
N LEU A 46 -5.76 14.72 -6.92
CA LEU A 46 -5.91 16.04 -7.53
C LEU A 46 -4.82 16.29 -8.58
N THR A 47 -3.55 16.09 -8.21
CA THR A 47 -2.42 16.27 -9.15
C THR A 47 -2.53 15.35 -10.36
N ALA A 48 -2.89 14.08 -10.17
CA ALA A 48 -3.09 13.17 -11.29
C ALA A 48 -4.25 13.62 -12.21
N SER A 49 -5.32 14.17 -11.64
CA SER A 49 -6.46 14.67 -12.40
C SER A 49 -6.09 15.90 -13.23
N GLU A 50 -5.31 16.82 -12.66
CA GLU A 50 -4.79 18.00 -13.36
C GLU A 50 -3.88 17.59 -14.53
N ASP A 51 -2.98 16.62 -14.31
CA ASP A 51 -2.11 16.09 -15.37
C ASP A 51 -2.93 15.45 -16.51
N ILE A 52 -3.95 14.65 -16.16
CA ILE A 52 -4.82 13.99 -17.16
C ILE A 52 -5.60 15.04 -17.95
N ALA A 53 -6.13 16.06 -17.28
CA ALA A 53 -6.82 17.17 -17.95
C ALA A 53 -5.88 17.90 -18.92
N GLN A 54 -4.64 18.20 -18.51
CA GLN A 54 -3.65 18.83 -19.39
C GLN A 54 -3.33 17.95 -20.61
N MET A 55 -3.16 16.64 -20.43
CA MET A 55 -2.92 15.71 -21.55
C MET A 55 -4.08 15.69 -22.55
N ALA A 56 -5.33 15.78 -22.06
CA ALA A 56 -6.51 15.83 -22.91
C ALA A 56 -6.67 17.16 -23.68
N LEU A 57 -6.12 18.25 -23.13
CA LEU A 57 -6.19 19.61 -23.69
C LEU A 57 -5.17 19.87 -24.81
N ILE A 58 -4.23 18.96 -25.07
CA ILE A 58 -3.21 19.11 -26.13
C ILE A 58 -3.56 18.19 -27.31
N PRO A 59 -4.46 18.60 -28.22
CA PRO A 59 -4.82 17.82 -29.38
C PRO A 59 -3.61 17.60 -30.30
N GLY A 60 -3.35 16.33 -30.65
CA GLY A 60 -2.32 15.93 -31.61
C GLY A 60 -0.95 15.53 -31.02
N ALA A 61 -0.71 15.71 -29.71
CA ALA A 61 0.56 15.32 -29.10
C ALA A 61 0.70 13.80 -28.89
N LYS A 62 -0.41 13.09 -28.65
CA LYS A 62 -0.47 11.64 -28.42
C LYS A 62 -1.77 11.07 -28.99
N THR A 63 -1.76 9.79 -29.32
CA THR A 63 -2.99 9.04 -29.64
C THR A 63 -3.87 8.92 -28.39
N THR A 64 -5.19 8.87 -28.58
CA THR A 64 -6.15 8.73 -27.48
C THR A 64 -5.87 7.50 -26.61
N GLY A 65 -5.41 6.39 -27.23
CA GLY A 65 -5.03 5.17 -26.49
C GLY A 65 -3.89 5.40 -25.51
N LEU A 66 -2.82 6.08 -25.92
CA LEU A 66 -1.69 6.38 -25.03
C LEU A 66 -2.07 7.32 -23.89
N ILE A 67 -2.98 8.26 -24.12
CA ILE A 67 -3.48 9.15 -23.06
C ILE A 67 -4.28 8.36 -22.02
N LEU A 68 -5.07 7.38 -22.46
CA LEU A 68 -5.83 6.50 -21.58
C LEU A 68 -4.88 5.60 -20.76
N ASP A 69 -3.88 4.99 -21.39
CA ASP A 69 -2.88 4.16 -20.72
C ASP A 69 -2.08 4.96 -19.66
N ASP A 70 -1.66 6.19 -19.99
CA ASP A 70 -0.97 7.08 -19.04
C ASP A 70 -1.88 7.46 -17.86
N ALA A 71 -3.17 7.69 -18.11
CA ALA A 71 -4.15 7.98 -17.07
C ALA A 71 -4.36 6.77 -16.14
N GLU A 72 -4.52 5.57 -16.70
CA GLU A 72 -4.64 4.33 -15.92
C GLU A 72 -3.40 4.08 -15.06
N ALA A 73 -2.20 4.23 -15.62
CA ALA A 73 -0.95 4.07 -14.89
C ALA A 73 -0.83 5.05 -13.71
N LYS A 74 -1.24 6.31 -13.88
CA LYS A 74 -1.25 7.32 -12.81
C LYS A 74 -2.21 6.95 -11.68
N ILE A 75 -3.44 6.56 -12.01
CA ILE A 75 -4.44 6.15 -11.01
C ILE A 75 -4.01 4.87 -10.30
N PHE A 76 -3.46 3.91 -11.03
CA PHE A 76 -2.96 2.66 -10.47
C PHE A 76 -1.86 2.89 -9.43
N ARG A 77 -0.88 3.78 -9.71
CA ARG A 77 0.17 4.14 -8.75
C ARG A 77 -0.38 4.72 -7.44
N ILE A 78 -1.44 5.52 -7.50
CA ILE A 78 -2.10 6.07 -6.30
C ILE A 78 -2.75 4.92 -5.49
N SER A 79 -3.42 4.00 -6.17
CA SER A 79 -4.00 2.80 -5.55
C SER A 79 -2.92 1.90 -4.90
N GLU A 80 -1.78 1.70 -5.56
CA GLU A 80 -0.66 0.94 -5.04
C GLU A 80 -0.08 1.57 -3.76
N ASN A 81 0.12 2.90 -3.76
CA ASN A 81 0.58 3.63 -2.57
C ASN A 81 -0.39 3.49 -1.38
N ARG A 82 -1.70 3.43 -1.66
CA ARG A 82 -2.71 3.11 -0.65
C ARG A 82 -2.54 1.69 -0.12
N ASN A 83 -2.32 0.70 -0.97
CA ASN A 83 -2.21 -0.70 -0.57
C ASN A 83 -0.90 -1.03 0.15
N ARG A 84 0.24 -0.54 -0.34
CA ARG A 84 1.58 -0.79 0.25
C ARG A 84 1.67 -0.37 1.71
N THR A 85 0.96 0.69 2.07
CA THR A 85 0.95 1.23 3.43
C THR A 85 -0.23 0.69 4.25
N ALA A 86 -1.25 0.09 3.62
CA ALA A 86 -2.36 -0.58 4.32
C ALA A 86 -1.92 -1.99 4.77
N ASN A 87 -1.18 -2.68 3.92
CA ASN A 87 -0.48 -3.93 4.23
C ASN A 87 0.88 -3.65 4.89
N GLY A 88 0.92 -2.65 5.79
CA GLY A 88 2.14 -2.21 6.45
C GLY A 88 2.91 -3.43 6.98
N LEU A 89 4.23 -3.42 6.75
CA LEU A 89 5.22 -4.42 7.14
C LEU A 89 4.62 -5.43 8.13
N LEU A 90 4.05 -6.52 7.61
CA LEU A 90 3.58 -7.59 8.48
C LEU A 90 4.80 -8.02 9.27
N ASP A 91 4.79 -7.78 10.58
CA ASP A 91 5.84 -8.25 11.48
C ASP A 91 6.14 -9.69 11.09
N PHE A 92 7.40 -9.98 10.78
CA PHE A 92 7.80 -11.30 10.29
C PHE A 92 7.31 -12.41 11.24
N ASP A 93 7.27 -12.10 12.54
CA ASP A 93 6.68 -12.92 13.60
C ASP A 93 5.18 -13.16 13.46
N ARG A 94 4.39 -12.16 13.05
CA ARG A 94 2.95 -12.32 12.79
C ARG A 94 2.72 -13.16 11.54
N LEU A 95 3.53 -12.95 10.50
CA LEU A 95 3.46 -13.76 9.28
C LEU A 95 3.80 -15.22 9.57
N LEU A 96 4.89 -15.49 10.30
CA LEU A 96 5.30 -16.84 10.68
C LEU A 96 4.24 -17.53 11.56
N LYS A 97 3.66 -16.82 12.52
CA LYS A 97 2.55 -17.37 13.33
C LYS A 97 1.33 -17.72 12.49
N ASN A 98 0.98 -16.89 11.50
CA ASN A 98 -0.12 -17.18 10.59
C ASN A 98 0.20 -18.39 9.70
N VAL A 99 1.44 -18.53 9.23
CA VAL A 99 1.89 -19.69 8.45
C VAL A 99 1.84 -20.97 9.29
N ILE A 100 2.36 -20.94 10.52
CA ILE A 100 2.31 -22.11 11.43
C ILE A 100 0.85 -22.47 11.74
N LYS A 101 -0.01 -21.49 12.02
CA LYS A 101 -1.44 -21.73 12.26
C LYS A 101 -2.13 -22.35 11.05
N ASN A 102 -1.82 -21.89 9.83
CA ASN A 102 -2.32 -22.49 8.61
C ASN A 102 -1.80 -23.93 8.42
N ILE A 103 -0.53 -24.21 8.75
CA ILE A 103 0.03 -25.56 8.68
C ILE A 103 -0.67 -26.48 9.71
N ASP A 104 -0.88 -26.01 10.94
CA ASP A 104 -1.60 -26.75 11.97
C ASP A 104 -3.06 -26.99 11.56
N GLU A 105 -3.74 -26.01 10.98
CA GLU A 105 -5.12 -26.17 10.49
C GLU A 105 -5.20 -27.18 9.33
N LEU A 106 -4.23 -27.17 8.40
CA LEU A 106 -4.14 -28.15 7.31
C LEU A 106 -3.80 -29.56 7.80
N TYR A 107 -2.93 -29.67 8.81
CA TYR A 107 -2.54 -30.96 9.40
C TYR A 107 -3.64 -31.57 10.26
N ASN A 108 -4.42 -30.73 10.96
CA ASN A 108 -5.52 -31.17 11.82
C ASN A 108 -6.86 -31.33 11.07
N ASN A 109 -6.92 -31.00 9.77
CA ASN A 109 -8.12 -31.22 8.96
C ASN A 109 -8.15 -32.68 8.43
N PRO A 110 -9.12 -33.52 8.81
CA PRO A 110 -9.12 -34.96 8.49
C PRO A 110 -9.44 -35.31 7.03
N ASN A 111 -9.63 -34.32 6.13
CA ASN A 111 -10.08 -34.52 4.76
C ASN A 111 -9.02 -34.03 3.75
N PRO A 112 -8.27 -34.93 3.10
CA PRO A 112 -7.16 -34.58 2.20
C PRO A 112 -7.61 -34.19 0.77
N SER A 113 -8.88 -33.83 0.57
CA SER A 113 -9.49 -33.71 -0.75
C SER A 113 -9.97 -32.30 -1.11
N ASP A 114 -9.82 -31.31 -0.22
CA ASP A 114 -10.34 -29.97 -0.49
C ASP A 114 -9.23 -29.04 -0.98
N VAL A 115 -9.37 -28.71 -2.25
CA VAL A 115 -8.44 -27.98 -3.10
C VAL A 115 -8.19 -26.59 -2.52
N THR A 116 -6.97 -26.32 -2.04
CA THR A 116 -6.56 -25.00 -1.51
C THR A 116 -6.17 -24.00 -2.60
N GLY A 117 -6.28 -24.38 -3.88
CA GLY A 117 -6.14 -23.49 -5.04
C GLY A 117 -7.49 -23.15 -5.68
N LYS A 118 -7.52 -22.16 -6.59
CA LYS A 118 -8.68 -21.99 -7.48
C LYS A 118 -8.89 -23.31 -8.25
N PRO A 119 -10.04 -24.00 -8.13
CA PRO A 119 -10.27 -25.25 -8.84
C PRO A 119 -10.24 -24.96 -10.34
N SER A 120 -9.24 -25.52 -11.03
CA SER A 120 -9.08 -25.37 -12.47
C SER A 120 -10.12 -26.17 -13.26
N GLY A 121 -10.91 -27.03 -12.60
CA GLY A 121 -11.99 -27.81 -13.19
C GLY A 121 -11.52 -29.06 -13.95
N PHE A 122 -10.22 -29.36 -13.95
CA PHE A 122 -9.65 -30.54 -14.61
C PHE A 122 -9.08 -31.51 -13.57
N ILE A 123 -9.85 -32.56 -13.27
CA ILE A 123 -9.54 -33.62 -12.28
C ILE A 123 -8.20 -34.34 -12.57
N ASP A 124 -7.74 -34.34 -13.82
CA ASP A 124 -6.54 -35.07 -14.24
C ASP A 124 -5.21 -34.28 -14.15
N LEU A 125 -5.24 -32.98 -13.81
CA LEU A 125 -4.03 -32.13 -13.78
C LEU A 125 -3.59 -31.68 -12.39
N ASP A 126 -4.46 -31.76 -11.38
CA ASP A 126 -4.11 -31.38 -10.00
C ASP A 126 -2.97 -32.18 -9.35
N PRO A 127 -2.77 -33.50 -9.62
CA PRO A 127 -1.65 -34.21 -8.99
C PRO A 127 -0.27 -33.83 -9.53
N LYS A 128 -0.17 -33.03 -10.59
CA LYS A 128 1.13 -32.57 -11.15
C LYS A 128 1.59 -31.20 -10.67
N ASN A 129 0.70 -30.38 -10.12
CA ASN A 129 1.07 -29.05 -9.61
C ASN A 129 1.38 -29.06 -8.10
N CYS A 130 1.07 -30.16 -7.42
CA CYS A 130 1.41 -30.43 -6.02
C CYS A 130 2.31 -31.67 -5.94
N GLY A 131 3.50 -31.57 -6.52
CA GLY A 131 4.50 -32.64 -6.56
C GLY A 131 5.84 -32.14 -6.06
N ASN A 132 6.28 -32.75 -4.96
CA ASN A 132 7.53 -32.51 -4.25
C ASN A 132 8.79 -32.46 -5.13
N ALA A 133 9.70 -31.56 -4.77
CA ALA A 133 11.12 -31.86 -4.64
C ALA A 133 11.58 -31.34 -3.27
#